data_AF-K3WY25-F1
#
_entry.id   AF-K3WY25-F1
#
_cell.length_a   1.000
_cell.length_b   1.000
_cell.length_c   1.000
_cell.angle_alpha   90.00
_cell.angle_beta   90.00
_cell.angle_gamma   90.00
#
_symmetry.space_group_name_H-M   'P 1'
#
loop_
_entity.id
_entity.type
_entity.pdbx_description
1 polymer ?
#
loop_
_entity_poly.entity_id
_entity_poly.type
_entity_poly.pdbx_seq_one_letter_code
_entity_poly.pdbx_strand_id
1 'polypeptide(L)'
;MMRQPVFTEWARINEFIPKYNNVNACAAGDTVCTEEKARRRTNFLKLEAAHFFASPLDGTVVPWQGSLLGQYSEVDTLDEIETEFSSLKIINNTETREYVSDTYGLQTLDKRGGVFFHAIENIVHMCWMYDFMPAGSTDLCLWKPLYDNYLAPVLNGPSFFTK
;
A
#
# COMPACT_ATOMS: atom_id res chain seq x y z
N MET A 1 -2.80 2.42 1.97
CA MET A 1 -3.94 2.27 2.91
C MET A 1 -3.52 2.83 4.24
N MET A 2 -4.29 3.73 4.86
CA MET A 2 -3.91 4.35 6.14
C MET A 2 -4.03 3.32 7.27
N ARG A 3 -2.87 2.86 7.77
CA ARG A 3 -2.72 2.01 8.94
C ARG A 3 -2.33 2.90 10.12
N GLN A 4 -2.99 2.72 11.27
CA GLN A 4 -2.57 3.43 12.48
C GLN A 4 -1.33 2.75 13.11
N PRO A 5 -0.43 3.50 13.75
CA PRO A 5 0.77 2.95 14.40
C PRO A 5 0.49 1.90 15.48
N VAL A 6 -0.66 1.95 16.17
CA VAL A 6 -1.04 0.96 17.18
C VAL A 6 -1.76 -0.20 16.51
N PHE A 7 -1.00 -1.25 16.18
CA PHE A 7 -1.51 -2.39 15.41
C PHE A 7 -2.69 -3.09 16.08
N THR A 8 -2.59 -3.37 17.38
CA THR A 8 -3.59 -4.15 18.12
C THR A 8 -4.95 -3.49 18.10
N GLU A 9 -5.01 -2.19 18.42
CA GLU A 9 -6.25 -1.43 18.42
C GLU A 9 -6.80 -1.26 17.00
N TRP A 10 -5.93 -0.90 16.05
CA TRP A 10 -6.32 -0.79 14.64
C TRP A 10 -6.91 -2.09 14.09
N ALA A 11 -6.27 -3.23 14.36
CA ALA A 11 -6.72 -4.54 13.90
C ALA A 11 -8.05 -4.96 14.54
N ARG A 12 -8.33 -4.46 15.75
CA ARG A 12 -9.55 -4.74 16.51
C ARG A 12 -10.75 -3.91 16.02
N ILE A 13 -10.55 -2.60 15.79
CA ILE A 13 -11.65 -1.67 15.45
C ILE A 13 -11.93 -1.60 13.96
N ASN A 14 -10.95 -1.87 13.10
CA ASN A 14 -11.13 -1.75 11.67
C ASN A 14 -11.70 -3.05 11.08
N GLU A 15 -12.94 -3.00 10.61
CA GLU A 15 -13.65 -4.18 10.10
C GLU A 15 -13.13 -4.71 8.76
N PHE A 16 -12.36 -3.89 8.02
CA PHE A 16 -12.06 -4.11 6.60
C PHE A 16 -10.57 -4.26 6.33
N ILE A 17 -9.75 -3.25 6.66
CA ILE A 17 -8.35 -3.18 6.23
C ILE A 17 -7.51 -4.35 6.79
N PRO A 18 -7.66 -4.76 8.06
CA PRO A 18 -6.98 -5.95 8.58
C PRO A 18 -7.30 -7.24 7.81
N LYS A 19 -8.52 -7.37 7.25
CA LYS A 19 -8.90 -8.51 6.41
C LYS A 19 -8.25 -8.46 5.03
N TYR A 20 -8.18 -7.28 4.41
CA TYR A 20 -7.50 -7.10 3.11
C TYR A 20 -6.00 -7.35 3.21
N ASN A 21 -5.36 -6.85 4.28
CA ASN A 21 -3.96 -7.09 4.58
C ASN A 21 -3.72 -8.48 5.21
N ASN A 22 -4.77 -9.28 5.36
CA ASN A 22 -4.73 -10.65 5.90
C ASN A 22 -4.07 -10.76 7.29
N VAL A 23 -4.14 -9.70 8.09
CA VAL A 23 -3.61 -9.57 9.45
C VAL A 23 -4.69 -9.70 10.52
N ASN A 24 -5.96 -9.80 10.14
CA ASN A 24 -7.06 -10.04 11.08
C ASN A 24 -6.82 -11.30 11.92
N ALA A 25 -7.22 -11.26 13.19
CA ALA A 25 -7.20 -12.43 14.07
C ALA A 25 -8.32 -13.40 13.68
N CYS A 26 -8.08 -14.70 13.86
CA CYS A 26 -9.09 -15.74 13.81
C CYS A 26 -9.33 -16.26 15.23
N ALA A 27 -10.59 -16.49 15.59
CA ALA A 27 -10.90 -17.11 16.88
C ALA A 27 -10.39 -18.56 16.92
N ALA A 28 -10.15 -19.08 18.13
CA ALA A 28 -9.72 -20.47 18.29
C ALA A 28 -10.79 -21.41 17.71
N GLY A 29 -10.38 -22.28 16.78
CA GLY A 29 -11.29 -23.20 16.09
C GLY A 29 -12.09 -22.59 14.93
N ASP A 30 -11.87 -21.32 14.58
CA ASP A 30 -12.50 -20.68 13.42
C ASP A 30 -11.81 -21.10 12.12
N THR A 31 -12.26 -22.25 11.60
CA THR A 31 -11.76 -22.80 10.33
C THR A 31 -12.11 -21.91 9.15
N VAL A 32 -13.29 -21.29 9.15
CA VAL A 32 -13.75 -20.39 8.07
C VAL A 32 -12.83 -19.19 7.94
N CYS A 33 -12.48 -18.55 9.05
CA CYS A 33 -11.51 -17.45 9.04
C CYS A 33 -10.17 -17.89 8.47
N THR A 34 -9.66 -19.05 8.91
CA THR A 34 -8.36 -19.57 8.48
C THR A 34 -8.33 -19.91 6.99
N GLU A 35 -9.38 -20.57 6.49
CA GLU A 35 -9.58 -20.88 5.06
C GLU A 35 -9.67 -19.63 4.22
N GLU A 36 -10.43 -18.62 4.67
CA GLU A 36 -10.54 -17.35 3.97
C GLU A 36 -9.19 -16.60 3.92
N LYS A 37 -8.39 -16.67 4.98
CA LYS A 37 -7.03 -16.11 4.96
C LYS A 37 -6.14 -16.82 3.94
N ALA A 38 -6.20 -18.15 3.87
CA ALA A 38 -5.47 -18.93 2.86
C ALA A 38 -5.95 -18.62 1.43
N ARG A 39 -7.27 -18.43 1.24
CA ARG A 39 -7.88 -18.06 -0.04
C ARG A 39 -7.40 -16.69 -0.52
N ARG A 40 -7.37 -15.67 0.35
CA ARG A 40 -6.89 -14.32 0.00
C ARG A 40 -5.43 -14.34 -0.44
N ARG A 41 -4.57 -15.02 0.33
CA ARG A 41 -3.16 -15.23 -0.05
C ARG A 41 -3.03 -15.90 -1.41
N THR A 42 -3.75 -17.01 -1.60
CA THR A 42 -3.73 -17.75 -2.87
C THR A 42 -4.19 -16.90 -4.05
N ASN A 43 -5.21 -16.05 -3.85
CA ASN A 43 -5.71 -15.16 -4.89
C ASN A 43 -4.71 -14.05 -5.24
N PHE A 44 -4.07 -13.43 -4.25
CA PHE A 44 -3.06 -12.40 -4.50
C PHE A 44 -1.87 -12.97 -5.29
N LEU A 45 -1.45 -14.19 -4.96
CA LEU A 45 -0.36 -14.88 -5.66
C LEU A 45 -0.69 -15.33 -7.11
N LYS A 46 -1.91 -15.10 -7.60
CA LYS A 46 -2.25 -15.25 -9.02
C LYS A 46 -1.79 -14.06 -9.86
N LEU A 47 -1.47 -12.92 -9.25
CA LEU A 47 -0.95 -11.75 -9.96
C LEU A 47 0.40 -12.10 -10.58
N GLU A 48 0.56 -11.83 -11.88
CA GLU A 48 1.87 -11.91 -12.53
C GLU A 48 2.77 -10.78 -12.04
N ALA A 49 2.22 -9.57 -11.98
CA ALA A 49 2.87 -8.38 -11.46
C ALA A 49 1.90 -7.51 -10.66
N ALA A 50 2.43 -6.84 -9.63
CA ALA A 50 1.76 -5.80 -8.86
C ALA A 50 2.59 -4.52 -8.90
N HIS A 51 2.05 -3.47 -9.51
CA HIS A 51 2.72 -2.18 -9.64
C HIS A 51 2.07 -1.15 -8.72
N PHE A 52 2.90 -0.53 -7.87
CA PHE A 52 2.49 0.48 -6.90
C PHE A 52 3.12 1.82 -7.27
N PHE A 53 2.32 2.87 -7.36
CA PHE A 53 2.76 4.21 -7.73
C PHE A 53 2.51 5.18 -6.58
N ALA A 54 3.46 6.07 -6.32
CA ALA A 54 3.33 7.11 -5.30
C ALA A 54 4.15 8.34 -5.67
N SER A 55 3.88 9.45 -4.97
CA SER A 55 4.63 10.68 -5.12
C SER A 55 4.85 11.35 -3.77
N PRO A 56 6.06 11.87 -3.50
CA PRO A 56 6.29 12.72 -2.32
C PRO A 56 5.40 13.97 -2.28
N LEU A 57 4.95 14.46 -3.44
CA LEU A 57 4.05 15.62 -3.57
C LEU A 57 2.56 15.22 -3.56
N ASP A 58 2.22 13.95 -3.28
CA ASP A 58 0.82 13.49 -3.26
C ASP A 58 -0.05 14.39 -2.38
N GLY A 59 0.43 14.70 -1.17
CA GLY A 59 -0.18 15.70 -0.29
C GLY A 59 -1.52 15.29 0.32
N THR A 60 -2.04 14.08 0.03
CA THR A 60 -3.28 13.56 0.61
C THR A 60 -3.02 12.28 1.40
N VAL A 61 -2.26 11.33 0.84
CA VAL A 61 -1.85 10.11 1.54
C VAL A 61 -0.68 10.43 2.47
N VAL A 62 -0.86 10.20 3.77
CA VAL A 62 0.16 10.45 4.80
C VAL A 62 0.41 9.18 5.63
N PRO A 63 1.65 8.66 5.67
CA PRO A 63 2.80 9.09 4.88
C PRO A 63 2.60 8.67 3.41
N TRP A 64 3.16 9.41 2.44
CA TRP A 64 2.97 9.14 1.01
C TRP A 64 3.47 7.74 0.59
N GLN A 65 4.46 7.21 1.33
CA GLN A 65 4.99 5.85 1.21
C GLN A 65 3.91 4.79 1.47
N GLY A 66 2.78 5.15 2.08
CA GLY A 66 1.60 4.29 2.24
C GLY A 66 1.03 3.76 0.92
N SER A 67 1.27 4.46 -0.19
CA SER A 67 0.94 3.98 -1.55
C SER A 67 1.97 2.99 -2.09
N LEU A 68 3.18 2.94 -1.51
CA LEU A 68 4.23 1.93 -1.76
C LEU A 68 4.27 0.84 -0.68
N LEU A 69 3.18 0.69 0.07
CA LEU A 69 3.03 -0.26 1.18
C LEU A 69 4.00 -0.03 2.36
N GLY A 70 4.62 1.14 2.45
CA GLY A 70 5.30 1.60 3.65
C GLY A 70 4.30 2.16 4.68
N GLN A 71 4.78 2.49 5.87
CA GLN A 71 3.95 3.02 6.95
C GLN A 71 4.80 3.71 8.02
N TYR A 72 4.17 4.37 8.99
CA TYR A 72 4.85 4.70 10.24
C TYR A 72 5.22 3.41 11.00
N SER A 73 6.31 3.47 11.77
CA SER A 73 6.69 2.46 12.74
C SER A 73 5.56 2.21 13.74
N GLU A 74 5.41 0.96 14.19
CA GLU A 74 4.40 0.61 15.19
C GLU A 74 4.78 1.15 16.58
N VAL A 75 3.77 1.43 17.40
CA VAL A 75 3.88 1.75 18.83
C VAL A 75 2.89 0.86 19.61
N ASP A 76 3.12 0.70 20.91
CA ASP A 76 2.39 -0.30 21.68
C ASP A 76 1.02 0.21 22.16
N THR A 77 0.91 1.53 22.40
CA THR A 77 -0.26 2.15 23.03
C THR A 77 -0.75 3.37 22.25
N LEU A 78 -2.05 3.71 22.39
CA LEU A 78 -2.61 4.94 21.80
C LEU A 78 -1.93 6.20 22.35
N ASP A 79 -1.58 6.20 23.63
CA ASP A 79 -0.91 7.32 24.30
C ASP A 79 0.46 7.61 23.65
N GLU A 80 1.21 6.58 23.25
CA GLU A 80 2.46 6.73 22.51
C GLU A 80 2.27 7.42 21.15
N ILE A 81 1.12 7.29 20.49
CA ILE A 81 0.87 8.07 19.26
C ILE A 81 0.91 9.56 19.57
N GLU A 82 0.30 9.99 20.67
CA GLU A 82 0.20 11.40 21.02
C GLU A 82 1.54 11.97 21.52
N THR A 83 2.28 11.20 22.33
CA THR A 83 3.53 11.66 22.93
C THR A 83 4.74 11.48 22.01
N GLU A 84 4.73 10.45 21.17
CA GLU A 84 5.87 10.03 20.34
C GLU A 84 5.66 10.26 18.84
N PHE A 85 4.60 10.98 18.42
CA PHE A 85 4.33 11.22 16.99
C PHE A 85 5.57 11.69 16.21
N SER A 86 6.35 12.60 16.81
CA SER A 86 7.55 13.18 16.19
C SER A 86 8.74 12.21 16.10
N SER A 87 8.74 11.12 16.87
CA SER A 87 9.79 10.10 16.86
C SER A 87 9.43 8.89 15.96
N LEU A 88 8.18 8.80 15.49
CA LEU A 88 7.75 7.79 14.53
C LEU A 88 8.57 7.87 13.24
N LYS A 89 9.12 6.74 12.84
CA LYS A 89 9.87 6.60 11.59
C LYS A 89 8.94 6.12 10.50
N ILE A 90 9.20 6.51 9.26
CA ILE A 90 8.59 5.86 8.11
C ILE A 90 9.44 4.64 7.79
N ILE A 91 8.83 3.45 7.81
CA ILE A 91 9.46 2.18 7.45
C ILE A 91 9.04 1.75 6.05
N ASN A 92 9.94 1.07 5.36
CA ASN A 92 9.68 0.56 4.01
C ASN A 92 8.81 -0.70 4.06
N ASN A 93 8.22 -1.05 2.92
CA ASN A 93 7.35 -2.23 2.81
C ASN A 93 8.02 -3.53 3.32
N THR A 94 9.32 -3.72 3.07
CA THR A 94 10.09 -4.91 3.46
C THR A 94 10.21 -5.10 4.97
N GLU A 95 10.00 -4.02 5.73
CA GLU A 95 10.08 -4.01 7.20
C GLU A 95 8.71 -4.17 7.86
N THR A 96 7.61 -4.08 7.08
CA THR A 96 6.26 -4.19 7.62
C THR A 96 5.92 -5.61 8.06
N ARG A 97 5.01 -5.73 9.03
CA ARG A 97 4.47 -7.02 9.49
C ARG A 97 3.92 -7.85 8.33
N GLU A 98 3.18 -7.22 7.43
CA GLU A 98 2.60 -7.85 6.24
C GLU A 98 3.65 -8.51 5.34
N TYR A 99 4.77 -7.83 5.10
CA TYR A 99 5.86 -8.38 4.29
C TYR A 99 6.64 -9.45 5.06
N VAL A 100 7.07 -9.14 6.29
CA VAL A 100 7.91 -10.03 7.10
C VAL A 100 7.20 -11.35 7.40
N SER A 101 5.90 -11.28 7.75
CA SER A 101 5.07 -12.47 8.00
C SER A 101 4.40 -13.02 6.73
N ASP A 102 4.68 -12.40 5.57
CA ASP A 102 4.13 -12.74 4.27
C ASP A 102 2.61 -13.02 4.30
N THR A 103 1.85 -12.11 4.92
CA THR A 103 0.48 -12.41 5.38
C THR A 103 -0.47 -12.72 4.23
N TYR A 104 -0.36 -11.98 3.13
CA TYR A 104 -1.16 -12.19 1.90
C TYR A 104 -0.33 -12.57 0.67
N GLY A 105 0.97 -12.85 0.82
CA GLY A 105 1.81 -13.25 -0.32
C GLY A 105 2.64 -12.13 -0.93
N LEU A 106 2.74 -10.96 -0.31
CA LEU A 106 3.55 -9.86 -0.81
C LEU A 106 5.03 -10.26 -0.95
N GLN A 107 5.64 -10.81 0.09
CA GLN A 107 7.05 -11.20 0.05
C GLN A 107 7.26 -12.34 -0.95
N THR A 108 6.33 -13.29 -1.02
CA THR A 108 6.42 -14.38 -2.02
C THR A 108 6.33 -13.83 -3.46
N LEU A 109 5.43 -12.89 -3.74
CA LEU A 109 5.30 -12.25 -5.04
C LEU A 109 6.56 -11.43 -5.37
N ASP A 110 7.10 -10.70 -4.40
CA ASP A 110 8.28 -9.85 -4.54
C ASP A 110 9.54 -10.69 -4.84
N LYS A 111 9.79 -11.75 -4.06
CA LYS A 111 10.94 -12.65 -4.26
C LYS A 111 10.96 -13.33 -5.62
N ARG A 112 9.81 -13.52 -6.29
CA ARG A 112 9.73 -14.04 -7.66
C ARG A 112 9.78 -12.95 -8.74
N GLY A 113 10.03 -11.69 -8.37
CA GLY A 113 10.14 -10.55 -9.27
C GLY A 113 8.80 -9.96 -9.73
N GLY A 114 7.71 -10.21 -9.01
CA GLY A 114 6.36 -9.78 -9.38
C GLY A 114 5.87 -8.52 -8.66
N VAL A 115 6.70 -7.81 -7.91
CA VAL A 115 6.31 -6.55 -7.23
C VAL A 115 7.20 -5.42 -7.69
N PHE A 116 6.59 -4.27 -7.99
CA PHE A 116 7.29 -3.09 -8.49
C PHE A 116 6.78 -1.84 -7.78
N PHE A 117 7.71 -1.05 -7.22
CA PHE A 117 7.41 0.20 -6.53
C PHE A 117 7.95 1.38 -7.34
N HIS A 118 7.08 2.32 -7.69
CA HIS A 118 7.37 3.47 -8.53
C HIS A 118 7.14 4.75 -7.73
N ALA A 119 8.22 5.39 -7.29
CA ALA A 119 8.18 6.72 -6.72
C ALA A 119 8.41 7.75 -7.83
N ILE A 120 7.42 8.60 -8.07
CA ILE A 120 7.44 9.62 -9.12
C ILE A 120 7.34 10.99 -8.45
N GLU A 121 8.27 11.88 -8.74
CA GLU A 121 8.26 13.22 -8.16
C GLU A 121 7.18 14.11 -8.76
N ASN A 122 6.80 15.14 -8.00
CA ASN A 122 5.96 16.26 -8.46
C ASN A 122 4.55 15.89 -8.97
N ILE A 123 4.01 14.75 -8.53
CA ILE A 123 2.62 14.37 -8.81
C ILE A 123 1.76 14.62 -7.57
N VAL A 124 0.73 15.44 -7.71
CA VAL A 124 -0.27 15.71 -6.67
C VAL A 124 -1.39 14.65 -6.71
N HIS A 125 -2.01 14.35 -5.57
CA HIS A 125 -2.91 13.20 -5.42
C HIS A 125 -3.99 13.06 -6.52
N MET A 126 -4.70 14.15 -6.81
CA MET A 126 -5.79 14.11 -7.78
C MET A 126 -5.30 13.89 -9.23
N CYS A 127 -4.03 14.23 -9.51
CA CYS A 127 -3.43 14.09 -10.84
C CYS A 127 -3.21 12.64 -11.27
N TRP A 128 -3.26 11.68 -10.34
CA TRP A 128 -3.29 10.24 -10.68
C TRP A 128 -4.56 9.85 -11.45
N MET A 129 -5.62 10.65 -11.37
CA MET A 129 -6.94 10.33 -11.92
C MET A 129 -7.39 11.29 -13.04
N TYR A 130 -7.07 12.58 -12.96
CA TYR A 130 -7.49 13.59 -13.92
C TYR A 130 -6.65 14.87 -13.79
N ASP A 131 -6.69 15.74 -14.79
CA ASP A 131 -5.98 17.02 -14.77
C ASP A 131 -6.40 17.84 -13.54
N PHE A 132 -5.44 18.28 -12.74
CA PHE A 132 -5.70 18.93 -11.46
C PHE A 132 -4.76 20.10 -11.20
N MET A 133 -5.34 21.21 -10.74
CA MET A 133 -4.62 22.38 -10.27
C MET A 133 -4.83 22.52 -8.76
N PRO A 134 -3.78 22.29 -7.95
CA PRO A 134 -3.87 22.50 -6.51
C PRO A 134 -4.29 23.92 -6.16
N ALA A 135 -5.05 24.08 -5.08
CA ALA A 135 -5.43 25.39 -4.58
C ALA A 135 -4.18 26.22 -4.25
N GLY A 136 -4.11 27.45 -4.79
CA GLY A 136 -2.97 28.34 -4.58
C GLY A 136 -1.74 28.03 -5.46
N SER A 137 -1.83 27.04 -6.37
CA SER A 137 -0.81 26.77 -7.38
C SER A 137 -1.18 27.43 -8.72
N THR A 138 -0.17 27.83 -9.49
CA THR A 138 -0.30 28.17 -10.92
C THR A 138 0.03 26.99 -11.83
N ASP A 139 0.55 25.91 -11.27
CA ASP A 139 1.03 24.76 -12.02
C ASP A 139 -0.09 23.74 -12.14
N LEU A 140 -0.60 23.59 -13.36
CA LEU A 140 -1.56 22.56 -13.73
C LEU A 140 -0.83 21.22 -13.86
N CYS A 141 -1.22 20.24 -13.04
CA CYS A 141 -0.79 18.86 -13.23
C CYS A 141 -1.69 18.20 -14.28
N LEU A 142 -1.09 17.73 -15.37
CA LEU A 142 -1.79 17.06 -16.46
C LEU A 142 -1.69 15.54 -16.29
N TRP A 143 -2.83 14.87 -16.32
CA TRP A 143 -2.93 13.41 -16.20
C TRP A 143 -2.34 12.71 -17.42
N LYS A 144 -2.56 13.23 -18.63
CA LYS A 144 -2.12 12.56 -19.87
C LYS A 144 -0.59 12.35 -19.93
N PRO A 145 0.26 13.38 -19.69
CA PRO A 145 1.70 13.18 -19.60
C PRO A 145 2.12 12.18 -18.51
N LEU A 146 1.45 12.19 -17.35
CA LEU A 146 1.69 11.20 -16.30
C LEU A 146 1.37 9.77 -16.80
N TYR A 147 0.21 9.59 -17.43
CA TYR A 147 -0.22 8.29 -17.95
C TYR A 147 0.75 7.80 -19.03
N ASP A 148 1.03 8.61 -20.04
CA ASP A 148 1.87 8.24 -21.18
C ASP A 148 3.30 7.89 -20.75
N ASN A 149 3.87 8.63 -19.79
CA ASN A 149 5.26 8.46 -19.38
C ASN A 149 5.47 7.36 -18.33
N TYR A 150 4.50 7.11 -17.46
CA TYR A 150 4.70 6.23 -16.29
C TYR A 150 3.76 5.03 -16.23
N LEU A 151 2.48 5.19 -16.60
CA LEU A 151 1.48 4.13 -16.48
C LEU A 151 1.40 3.27 -17.75
N ALA A 152 1.31 3.90 -18.92
CA ALA A 152 1.18 3.22 -20.20
C ALA A 152 2.34 2.26 -20.50
N PRO A 153 3.62 2.58 -20.21
CA PRO A 153 4.73 1.65 -20.47
C PRO A 153 4.64 0.37 -19.63
N VAL A 154 4.09 0.47 -18.42
CA VAL A 154 3.86 -0.67 -17.52
C VAL A 154 2.68 -1.51 -17.99
N LEU A 155 1.57 -0.86 -18.34
CA LEU A 155 0.33 -1.53 -18.77
C LEU A 155 0.42 -2.15 -20.17
N ASN A 156 1.24 -1.57 -21.05
CA ASN A 156 1.39 -2.00 -22.45
C ASN A 156 2.71 -2.76 -22.69
N GLY A 157 3.47 -3.04 -21.64
CA GLY A 157 4.68 -3.85 -21.71
C GLY A 157 4.40 -5.28 -22.20
N PRO A 158 5.45 -6.04 -22.58
CA PRO A 158 5.36 -7.28 -23.37
C PRO A 158 4.63 -8.48 -22.71
N SER A 159 3.85 -8.29 -21.65
CA SER A 159 3.14 -9.35 -20.93
C SER A 159 1.61 -9.22 -20.89
N PHE A 160 1.00 -8.16 -21.41
CA PHE A 160 -0.46 -7.99 -21.24
C PHE A 160 -1.36 -8.68 -22.30
N PHE A 161 -0.83 -9.14 -23.44
CA PHE A 161 -1.61 -9.89 -24.45
C PHE A 161 -0.79 -11.00 -25.15
N THR A 162 -0.30 -11.98 -24.41
CA THR A 162 0.00 -13.29 -25.01
C THR A 162 -0.33 -14.40 -24.01
N LYS A 163 -1.49 -15.00 -24.19
CA LYS A 163 -1.70 -16.42 -23.92
C LYS A 163 -1.66 -17.17 -25.23
#